data_AF-A0A381I6H1-F1
#
_entry.id   AF-A0A381I6H1-F1
#
_cell.length_a   1.000
_cell.length_b   1.000
_cell.length_c   1.000
_cell.angle_alpha   90.00
_cell.angle_beta   90.00
_cell.angle_gamma   90.00
#
_symmetry.space_group_name_H-M   'P 1'
#
loop_
_entity.id
_entity.type
_entity.pdbx_description
1 polymer ?
#
loop_
_entity_poly.entity_id
_entity_poly.type
_entity_poly.pdbx_seq_one_letter_code
_entity_poly.pdbx_strand_id
1 'polypeptide(L)'
;MVGVSPVPVYAIGGESTLSDYIVSRYRATRIGGVDRYQTNKNVIEKFYNGAKEFYITSGDDLVYALVASPLAKNAPVVLVSNKSDKSILSGASKVTAIGISDKSIIEQCLDAVKK
;
A
#
# COMPACT_ATOMS: atom_id res chain seq x y z
N MET A 1 -7.29 31.89 -21.69
CA MET A 1 -7.03 30.46 -21.39
C MET A 1 -6.89 30.33 -19.89
N VAL A 2 -7.80 29.63 -19.22
CA VAL A 2 -7.67 29.36 -17.77
C VAL A 2 -6.59 28.29 -17.61
N GLY A 3 -5.44 28.67 -17.06
CA GLY A 3 -4.32 27.77 -16.82
C GLY A 3 -4.66 26.79 -15.70
N VAL A 4 -5.25 25.65 -16.05
CA VAL A 4 -5.32 24.51 -15.14
C VAL A 4 -3.93 23.89 -15.02
N SER A 5 -3.42 23.81 -13.79
CA SER A 5 -2.23 23.02 -13.52
C SER A 5 -2.50 21.56 -13.93
N PRO A 6 -1.57 20.87 -14.62
CA PRO A 6 -1.80 19.50 -15.05
C PRO A 6 -2.12 18.61 -13.84
N VAL A 7 -3.19 17.82 -13.96
CA VAL A 7 -3.58 16.83 -12.94
C VAL A 7 -2.47 15.78 -12.83
N PRO A 8 -1.92 15.52 -11.63
CA PRO A 8 -0.90 14.49 -11.46
C PRO A 8 -1.44 13.11 -11.89
N VAL A 9 -0.68 12.41 -12.75
CA VAL A 9 -0.99 11.05 -13.18
C VAL A 9 0.00 10.09 -12.53
N TYR A 10 -0.50 9.02 -11.91
CA TYR A 10 0.31 7.99 -11.29
C TYR A 10 0.08 6.65 -12.00
N ALA A 11 1.16 5.94 -12.29
CA ALA A 11 1.14 4.59 -12.83
C ALA A 11 1.51 3.60 -11.73
N ILE A 12 0.54 2.84 -11.23
CA ILE A 12 0.74 1.92 -10.10
C ILE A 12 1.07 0.52 -10.64
N GLY A 13 2.33 0.12 -10.52
CA GLY A 13 2.84 -1.16 -11.03
C GLY A 13 4.23 -1.07 -11.64
N GLY A 14 4.95 -2.20 -11.61
CA GLY A 14 6.28 -2.34 -12.23
C GLY A 14 6.22 -2.46 -13.76
N GLU A 15 7.39 -2.47 -14.40
CA GLU A 15 7.55 -2.55 -15.86
C GLU A 15 6.89 -3.78 -16.48
N SER A 16 6.86 -4.91 -15.75
CA SER A 16 6.19 -6.15 -16.18
C SER A 16 4.67 -6.04 -16.27
N THR A 17 4.07 -5.03 -15.64
CA THR A 17 2.61 -4.79 -15.62
C THR A 17 2.20 -3.57 -16.44
N LEU A 18 3.08 -2.56 -16.49
CA LEU A 18 2.85 -1.29 -17.16
C LEU A 18 4.12 -0.91 -17.93
N SER A 19 4.06 -0.96 -19.26
CA SER A 19 5.21 -0.62 -20.11
C SER A 19 5.60 0.86 -19.99
N ASP A 20 6.88 1.16 -20.22
CA ASP A 20 7.38 2.54 -20.20
C ASP A 20 6.75 3.42 -21.28
N TYR A 21 6.30 2.81 -22.37
CA TYR A 21 5.52 3.52 -23.39
C TYR A 21 4.24 4.13 -22.80
N ILE A 22 3.47 3.38 -22.02
CA ILE A 22 2.23 3.88 -21.41
C ILE A 22 2.57 4.97 -20.38
N VAL A 23 3.56 4.74 -19.53
CA VAL A 23 3.97 5.71 -18.50
C VAL A 23 4.43 7.03 -19.13
N SER A 24 5.27 6.97 -20.16
CA SER A 24 5.78 8.14 -20.89
C SER A 24 4.65 8.88 -21.63
N ARG A 25 3.77 8.14 -22.33
CA ARG A 25 2.64 8.72 -23.08
C ARG A 25 1.72 9.58 -22.21
N TYR A 26 1.50 9.18 -20.97
CA TYR A 26 0.68 9.94 -20.01
C TYR A 26 1.49 10.83 -19.06
N ARG A 27 2.82 10.93 -19.25
CA ARG A 27 3.73 11.68 -18.37
C ARG A 27 3.52 11.30 -16.89
N ALA A 28 3.23 10.03 -16.65
CA ALA A 28 2.83 9.53 -15.33
C ALA A 28 4.06 9.31 -14.45
N THR A 29 3.90 9.53 -13.14
CA THR A 29 4.89 9.10 -12.15
C THR A 29 4.64 7.63 -11.80
N ARG A 30 5.61 6.76 -12.09
CA ARG A 30 5.51 5.34 -11.71
C ARG A 30 5.66 5.17 -10.21
N ILE A 31 4.79 4.36 -9.60
CA ILE A 31 4.93 3.83 -8.24
C ILE A 31 4.80 2.32 -8.36
N GLY A 32 5.92 1.62 -8.26
CA GLY A 32 5.98 0.17 -8.39
C GLY A 32 7.08 -0.41 -7.54
N GLY A 33 7.03 -1.73 -7.33
CA GLY A 33 8.07 -2.50 -6.65
C GLY A 33 8.23 -3.87 -7.30
N VAL A 34 9.16 -4.67 -6.76
CA VAL A 34 9.45 -6.03 -7.26
C VAL A 34 8.25 -6.97 -7.13
N ASP A 35 7.34 -6.68 -6.19
CA ASP A 35 6.10 -7.40 -5.98
C ASP A 35 4.98 -6.46 -5.51
N ARG A 36 3.82 -7.05 -5.19
CA ARG A 36 2.64 -6.32 -4.71
C ARG A 36 2.84 -5.70 -3.33
N TYR A 37 3.65 -6.29 -2.46
CA TYR A 37 3.87 -5.80 -1.10
C TYR A 37 4.76 -4.56 -1.14
N GLN A 38 5.84 -4.59 -1.93
CA GLN A 38 6.70 -3.43 -2.14
C GLN A 38 5.96 -2.32 -2.89
N THR A 39 5.14 -2.67 -3.90
CA THR A 39 4.29 -1.68 -4.58
C THR A 39 3.33 -1.01 -3.59
N ASN A 40 2.65 -1.79 -2.73
CA ASN A 40 1.78 -1.27 -1.69
C ASN A 40 2.52 -0.37 -0.70
N LYS A 41 3.70 -0.79 -0.20
CA LYS A 41 4.56 0.05 0.65
C LYS A 41 4.90 1.39 0.00
N ASN A 42 5.32 1.39 -1.27
CA ASN A 42 5.67 2.61 -2.00
C ASN A 42 4.45 3.54 -2.21
N VAL A 43 3.25 2.99 -2.41
CA VAL A 43 2.01 3.77 -2.45
C VAL A 43 1.73 4.43 -1.09
N ILE A 44 1.91 3.68 0.00
CA ILE A 44 1.70 4.19 1.36
C ILE A 44 2.70 5.31 1.67
N GLU A 45 3.98 5.11 1.37
CA GLU A 45 5.01 6.14 1.57
C GLU A 45 4.72 7.42 0.77
N LYS A 46 4.16 7.29 -0.44
CA LYS A 46 3.82 8.43 -1.29
C LYS A 46 2.63 9.23 -0.78
N PHE A 47 1.56 8.56 -0.36
CA PHE A 47 0.24 9.19 -0.13
C PHE A 47 -0.17 9.28 1.34
N TYR A 48 0.46 8.49 2.21
CA TYR A 48 0.15 8.37 3.63
C TYR A 48 1.41 8.52 4.49
N ASN A 49 2.35 9.36 4.05
CA ASN A 49 3.57 9.62 4.80
C ASN A 49 3.24 10.09 6.23
N GLY A 50 3.87 9.46 7.22
CA GLY A 50 3.63 9.76 8.63
C GLY A 50 2.33 9.20 9.22
N ALA A 51 1.61 8.32 8.50
CA ALA A 51 0.45 7.63 9.04
C ALA A 51 0.78 6.89 10.35
N LYS A 52 -0.14 6.94 11.30
CA LYS A 52 -0.05 6.26 12.60
C LYS A 52 -1.14 5.21 12.79
N GLU A 53 -2.19 5.25 11.99
CA GLU A 53 -3.24 4.26 11.96
C GLU A 53 -3.15 3.48 10.66
N PHE A 54 -3.27 2.15 10.75
CA PHE A 54 -3.16 1.26 9.60
C PHE A 54 -4.26 0.20 9.62
N TYR A 55 -4.75 -0.15 8.44
CA TYR A 55 -5.47 -1.39 8.22
C TYR A 55 -4.50 -2.43 7.67
N ILE A 56 -4.63 -3.69 8.08
CA ILE A 56 -3.84 -4.80 7.52
C ILE A 56 -4.77 -5.85 6.94
N THR A 57 -4.45 -6.31 5.74
CA THR A 57 -5.17 -7.40 5.04
C THR A 57 -4.19 -8.37 4.42
N SER A 58 -4.61 -9.62 4.17
CA SER A 58 -3.80 -10.54 3.39
C SER A 58 -3.45 -9.95 2.02
N GLY A 59 -2.19 -10.07 1.60
CA GLY A 59 -1.79 -9.81 0.21
C GLY A 59 -1.97 -11.00 -0.72
N ASP A 60 -2.29 -12.18 -0.16
CA ASP A 60 -2.56 -13.42 -0.91
C ASP A 60 -4.04 -13.51 -1.31
N ASP A 61 -4.94 -13.13 -0.39
CA ASP A 61 -6.39 -12.99 -0.63
C ASP A 61 -6.80 -11.51 -0.62
N LEU A 62 -6.96 -10.95 -1.83
CA LEU A 62 -7.22 -9.52 -2.02
C LEU A 62 -8.70 -9.13 -1.84
N VAL A 63 -9.61 -10.08 -1.58
CA VAL A 63 -11.03 -9.78 -1.34
C VAL A 63 -11.18 -8.85 -0.14
N TYR A 64 -10.43 -9.10 0.93
CA TYR A 64 -10.47 -8.25 2.12
C TYR A 64 -9.86 -6.87 1.89
N ALA A 65 -8.80 -6.76 1.07
CA ALA A 65 -8.23 -5.47 0.69
C ALA A 65 -9.25 -4.61 -0.06
N LEU A 66 -10.00 -5.22 -1.00
CA LEU A 66 -11.05 -4.55 -1.75
C LEU A 66 -12.17 -4.04 -0.84
N VAL A 67 -12.64 -4.88 0.09
CA VAL A 67 -13.72 -4.52 1.02
C VAL A 67 -13.26 -3.52 2.09
N ALA A 68 -11.98 -3.55 2.48
CA ALA A 68 -11.39 -2.61 3.43
C ALA A 68 -11.21 -1.20 2.86
N SER A 69 -11.02 -1.06 1.55
CA SER A 69 -10.77 0.22 0.86
C SER A 69 -11.69 1.38 1.30
N PRO A 70 -13.03 1.26 1.29
CA PRO A 70 -13.91 2.34 1.72
C PRO A 70 -13.83 2.64 3.23
N LEU A 71 -13.52 1.63 4.06
CA LEU A 71 -13.32 1.81 5.50
C LEU A 71 -12.01 2.54 5.80
N ALA A 72 -10.99 2.29 4.99
CA ALA A 72 -9.64 2.83 5.10
C ALA A 72 -9.50 4.26 4.54
N LYS A 73 -10.59 5.03 4.46
CA LYS A 73 -10.64 6.36 3.81
C LYS A 73 -9.50 7.31 4.20
N ASN A 74 -9.08 7.29 5.47
CA ASN A 74 -8.07 8.20 6.02
C ASN A 74 -6.78 7.49 6.50
N ALA A 75 -6.65 6.19 6.27
CA ALA A 75 -5.54 5.38 6.77
C ALA A 75 -5.15 4.32 5.73
N PRO A 76 -3.86 4.05 5.50
CA PRO A 76 -3.45 3.09 4.49
C PRO A 76 -3.89 1.65 4.83
N VAL A 77 -4.18 0.87 3.77
CA VAL A 77 -4.25 -0.59 3.85
C VAL A 77 -2.89 -1.18 3.50
N VAL A 78 -2.28 -1.89 4.45
CA VAL A 78 -1.04 -2.64 4.25
C VAL A 78 -1.37 -4.06 3.84
N LEU A 79 -0.83 -4.49 2.71
CA LEU A 79 -0.87 -5.89 2.30
C LEU A 79 0.20 -6.65 3.07
N VAL A 80 -0.20 -7.73 3.76
CA VAL A 80 0.72 -8.54 4.56
C VAL A 80 0.70 -10.00 4.17
N SER A 81 1.85 -10.65 4.32
CA SER A 81 2.04 -12.10 4.27
C SER A 81 3.22 -12.50 5.15
N ASN A 82 3.52 -13.79 5.29
CA ASN A 82 4.72 -14.24 6.01
C ASN A 82 6.03 -13.73 5.41
N LYS A 83 6.03 -13.31 4.13
CA LYS A 83 7.22 -12.82 3.41
C LYS A 83 7.24 -11.31 3.20
N SER A 84 6.15 -10.61 3.54
CA SER A 84 6.07 -9.17 3.33
C SER A 84 6.94 -8.41 4.33
N ASP A 85 7.55 -7.31 3.88
CA ASP A 85 8.13 -6.30 4.74
C ASP A 85 7.03 -5.57 5.53
N LYS A 86 7.17 -5.54 6.86
CA LYS A 86 6.20 -4.94 7.79
C LYS A 86 6.71 -3.65 8.43
N SER A 87 7.88 -3.16 8.02
CA SER A 87 8.52 -1.96 8.58
C SER A 87 7.66 -0.70 8.51
N ILE A 88 6.72 -0.62 7.56
CA ILE A 88 5.78 0.51 7.45
C ILE A 88 4.87 0.66 8.68
N LEU A 89 4.73 -0.40 9.49
CA LEU A 89 3.94 -0.39 10.73
C LEU A 89 4.71 0.18 11.94
N SER A 90 6.01 0.46 11.80
CA SER A 90 6.86 0.96 12.90
C SER A 90 6.29 2.24 13.53
N GLY A 91 6.15 2.21 14.85
CA GLY A 91 5.59 3.31 15.63
C GLY A 91 4.13 3.66 15.29
N ALA A 92 3.35 2.73 14.74
CA ALA A 92 1.90 2.87 14.58
C ALA A 92 1.21 2.97 15.96
N SER A 93 0.25 3.89 16.10
CA SER A 93 -0.60 3.99 17.28
C SER A 93 -1.76 3.00 17.25
N LYS A 94 -2.18 2.56 16.05
CA LYS A 94 -3.31 1.65 15.87
C LYS A 94 -3.14 0.80 14.62
N VAL A 95 -3.40 -0.50 14.75
CA VAL A 95 -3.48 -1.43 13.62
C VAL A 95 -4.79 -2.21 13.70
N THR A 96 -5.56 -2.23 12.61
CA THR A 96 -6.82 -2.98 12.50
C THR A 96 -6.68 -4.08 11.45
N ALA A 97 -6.78 -5.34 11.87
CA ALA A 97 -6.73 -6.48 10.97
C ALA A 97 -8.11 -6.80 10.38
N ILE A 98 -8.17 -7.04 9.07
CA ILE A 98 -9.40 -7.43 8.36
C ILE A 98 -9.11 -8.71 7.57
N GLY A 99 -9.85 -9.78 7.90
CA GLY A 99 -9.79 -11.04 7.16
C GLY A 99 -8.46 -11.79 7.24
N ILE A 100 -7.67 -11.55 8.28
CA ILE A 100 -6.43 -12.30 8.55
C ILE A 100 -6.71 -13.34 9.63
N SER A 101 -6.67 -14.61 9.25
CA SER A 101 -6.86 -15.73 10.19
C SER A 101 -5.53 -16.31 10.70
N ASP A 102 -4.43 -16.08 9.99
CA ASP A 102 -3.10 -16.56 10.37
C ASP A 102 -2.54 -15.70 11.52
N LYS A 103 -2.49 -16.30 12.72
CA LYS A 103 -1.98 -15.65 13.93
C LYS A 103 -0.50 -15.26 13.82
N SER A 104 0.32 -16.02 13.09
CA SER A 104 1.74 -15.70 12.94
C SER A 104 1.92 -14.39 12.19
N ILE A 105 1.11 -14.14 11.16
CA ILE A 105 1.15 -12.87 10.43
C ILE A 105 0.77 -11.71 11.36
N ILE A 106 -0.26 -11.89 12.20
CA ILE A 106 -0.70 -10.87 13.17
C ILE A 106 0.41 -10.58 14.18
N GLU A 107 1.04 -11.59 14.75
CA GLU A 107 2.16 -11.45 15.71
C GLU A 107 3.34 -10.70 15.08
N GLN A 108 3.73 -11.06 13.85
CA GLN A 108 4.77 -10.35 13.11
C GLN A 108 4.43 -8.88 12.86
N CYS A 109 3.15 -8.55 12.63
CA CYS A 109 2.71 -7.16 12.48
C CYS A 109 2.83 -6.41 13.81
N LEU A 110 2.39 -7.01 14.92
CA LEU A 110 2.49 -6.41 16.25
C LEU A 110 3.94 -6.19 16.68
N ASP A 111 4.85 -7.08 16.32
CA ASP A 111 6.27 -6.91 16.61
C ASP A 111 6.92 -5.82 15.74
N ALA A 112 6.44 -5.61 14.51
CA ALA A 112 6.87 -4.49 13.68
C ALA A 112 6.40 -3.14 14.25
N VAL A 113 5.23 -3.09 14.89
CA VAL A 113 4.71 -1.86 15.53
C VAL A 113 5.59 -1.38 16.69
N LYS A 114 6.18 -2.31 17.44
CA LYS A 114 7.01 -2.02 18.63
C LYS A 114 8.41 -1.48 18.29
N LYS A 115 8.81 -1.56 17.03
CA LYS A 115 10.08 -1.01 16.53
C LYS A 115 9.91 0.46 16.19
#